data_AF-A0A9E2VCC7-F1
#
_entry.id   AF-A0A9E2VCC7-F1
#
_cell.length_a   1.000
_cell.length_b   1.000
_cell.length_c   1.000
_cell.angle_alpha   90.00
_cell.angle_beta   90.00
_cell.angle_gamma   90.00
#
_symmetry.space_group_name_H-M   'P 1'
#
loop_
_entity.id
_entity.type
_entity.pdbx_description
1 polymer ?
#
loop_
_entity_poly.entity_id
_entity_poly.type
_entity_poly.pdbx_seq_one_letter_code
_entity_poly.pdbx_strand_id
1 'polypeptide(L)'
;MNPKKIELMFEFLIFGIIIGITEDLLAIKLATGEPITLKTIGIIILLAIPFAVLGEIIADRIDFVKVYKRVFKKGQFFINH
;
A
#
# COMPACT_ATOMS: atom_id res chain seq x y z
N MET A 1 -7.71 -19.78 -12.57
CA MET A 1 -7.57 -18.34 -12.23
C MET A 1 -7.75 -17.55 -13.52
N ASN A 2 -8.63 -16.55 -13.57
CA ASN A 2 -8.86 -15.76 -14.78
C ASN A 2 -7.63 -14.85 -15.01
N PRO A 3 -6.98 -14.80 -16.19
CA PRO A 3 -5.77 -14.00 -16.43
C PRO A 3 -5.89 -12.55 -15.96
N LYS A 4 -7.08 -11.95 -16.13
CA LYS A 4 -7.38 -10.58 -15.68
C LYS A 4 -7.23 -10.36 -14.16
N LYS A 5 -7.48 -11.39 -13.35
CA LYS A 5 -7.31 -11.30 -11.89
C LYS A 5 -5.84 -11.34 -11.49
N ILE A 6 -5.02 -12.06 -12.26
CA ILE A 6 -3.58 -12.18 -12.01
C ILE A 6 -2.90 -10.85 -12.30
N GLU A 7 -3.23 -10.22 -13.43
CA GLU A 7 -2.71 -8.89 -13.80
C GLU A 7 -3.00 -7.87 -12.71
N LEU A 8 -4.26 -7.80 -12.25
CA LEU A 8 -4.65 -6.88 -11.18
C LEU A 8 -3.91 -7.15 -9.86
N MET A 9 -3.71 -8.43 -9.51
CA MET A 9 -2.98 -8.83 -8.31
C MET A 9 -1.51 -8.39 -8.37
N PHE A 10 -0.87 -8.54 -9.54
CA PHE A 10 0.50 -8.06 -9.73
C PHE A 10 0.59 -6.53 -9.71
N GLU A 11 -0.38 -5.83 -10.30
CA GLU A 11 -0.44 -4.37 -10.23
C GLU A 11 -0.51 -3.91 -8.78
N PHE A 12 -1.45 -4.44 -7.98
CA PHE A 12 -1.57 -4.07 -6.57
C PHE A 12 -0.35 -4.46 -5.74
N LEU A 13 0.27 -5.62 -6.01
CA LEU A 13 1.50 -6.01 -5.33
C LEU A 13 2.65 -5.03 -5.61
N ILE A 14 2.85 -4.66 -6.88
CA ILE A 14 3.88 -3.70 -7.28
C ILE A 14 3.62 -2.33 -6.67
N PHE A 15 2.37 -1.84 -6.74
CA PHE A 15 1.98 -0.58 -6.11
C PHE A 15 2.18 -0.62 -4.58
N GLY A 16 1.80 -1.71 -3.93
CA GLY A 16 1.96 -1.91 -2.49
C GLY A 16 3.43 -1.87 -2.07
N ILE A 17 4.33 -2.48 -2.85
CA ILE A 17 5.78 -2.42 -2.60
C ILE A 17 6.29 -0.99 -2.76
N ILE A 18 5.94 -0.29 -3.86
CA ILE A 18 6.41 1.08 -4.13
C ILE A 18 5.93 2.04 -3.05
N ILE A 19 4.64 1.99 -2.71
CA ILE A 19 4.05 2.84 -1.69
C ILE A 19 4.63 2.51 -0.32
N GLY A 20 4.72 1.22 0.05
CA GLY A 20 5.27 0.79 1.33
C GLY A 20 6.72 1.24 1.53
N ILE A 21 7.58 1.06 0.52
CA ILE A 21 8.97 1.54 0.59
C ILE A 21 9.01 3.06 0.73
N THR A 22 8.20 3.78 -0.03
CA THR A 22 8.18 5.26 0.01
C THR A 22 7.72 5.78 1.37
N GLU A 23 6.66 5.18 1.92
CA GLU A 23 6.13 5.50 3.25
C GLU A 23 7.17 5.23 4.34
N ASP A 24 7.80 4.05 4.33
CA ASP A 24 8.82 3.69 5.33
C ASP A 24 10.03 4.63 5.29
N LEU A 25 10.48 5.00 4.09
CA LEU A 25 11.58 5.95 3.92
C LEU A 25 11.22 7.34 4.45
N LEU A 26 10.00 7.82 4.16
CA LEU A 26 9.49 9.09 4.68
C LEU A 26 9.32 9.04 6.20
N ALA A 27 8.77 7.96 6.73
CA ALA A 27 8.56 7.76 8.16
C ALA A 27 9.88 7.82 8.92
N ILE A 28 10.91 7.09 8.45
CA ILE A 28 12.23 7.15 9.08
C ILE A 28 12.80 8.57 8.97
N LYS A 29 12.79 9.18 7.77
CA LYS A 29 13.39 10.48 7.58
C LYS A 29 12.75 11.57 8.44
N LEU A 30 11.43 11.55 8.57
CA LEU A 30 10.65 12.53 9.32
C LEU A 30 10.64 12.26 10.83
N ALA A 31 10.59 10.98 11.24
CA ALA A 31 10.49 10.63 12.65
C ALA A 31 11.85 10.64 13.36
N THR A 32 12.94 10.25 12.68
CA THR A 32 14.26 10.13 13.31
C THR A 32 15.21 11.26 12.91
N GLY A 33 14.98 11.90 11.76
CA GLY A 33 15.90 12.91 11.20
C GLY A 33 17.19 12.32 10.61
N GLU A 34 17.42 11.02 10.79
CA GLU A 34 18.66 10.34 10.37
C GLU A 34 18.79 10.26 8.84
N PRO A 35 20.03 10.18 8.31
CA PRO A 35 20.25 9.98 6.89
C PRO A 35 19.85 8.56 6.47
N ILE A 36 19.24 8.47 5.29
CA ILE A 36 18.87 7.19 4.70
C ILE A 36 20.13 6.54 4.13
N THR A 37 20.53 5.40 4.70
CA THR A 37 21.68 4.62 4.23
C THR A 37 21.24 3.49 3.30
N LEU A 38 22.16 2.95 2.50
CA LEU A 38 21.89 1.77 1.67
C LEU A 38 21.46 0.56 2.51
N LYS A 39 21.97 0.44 3.74
CA LYS A 39 21.54 -0.60 4.70
C LYS A 39 20.07 -0.41 5.08
N THR A 40 19.66 0.83 5.36
CA THR A 40 18.27 1.18 5.67
C THR A 40 17.34 0.82 4.51
N ILE A 41 17.71 1.21 3.28
CA ILE A 41 16.93 0.89 2.06
C ILE A 41 16.80 -0.63 1.89
N GLY A 42 17.89 -1.39 2.06
CA GLY A 42 17.86 -2.84 1.96
C GLY A 42 16.93 -3.52 2.97
N ILE A 43 16.91 -3.04 4.22
CA ILE A 43 16.00 -3.54 5.25
C ILE A 43 14.55 -3.23 4.89
N ILE A 44 14.25 -2.02 4.45
CA ILE A 44 12.90 -1.61 4.05
C ILE A 44 12.39 -2.46 2.90
N ILE A 45 13.19 -2.65 1.85
CA ILE A 45 12.80 -3.49 0.71
C ILE A 45 12.51 -4.93 1.16
N LEU A 46 13.37 -5.48 2.02
CA LEU A 46 13.21 -6.84 2.53
C LEU A 46 11.91 -7.02 3.33
N LEU A 47 11.46 -5.99 4.05
CA LEU A 47 10.20 -6.00 4.82
C LEU A 47 8.99 -5.66 3.94
N ALA A 48 9.11 -4.71 3.03
CA ALA A 48 8.02 -4.27 2.16
C ALA A 48 7.47 -5.41 1.30
N ILE A 49 8.32 -6.34 0.84
CA ILE A 49 7.89 -7.49 0.02
C ILE A 49 6.89 -8.40 0.77
N PRO A 50 7.21 -8.99 1.94
CA PRO A 50 6.26 -9.83 2.66
C PRO A 50 5.02 -9.06 3.11
N PHE A 51 5.14 -7.78 3.48
CA PHE A 51 3.96 -6.96 3.83
C PHE A 51 3.06 -6.68 2.62
N ALA A 52 3.62 -6.43 1.44
CA ALA A 52 2.83 -6.25 0.22
C ALA A 52 2.11 -7.54 -0.19
N VAL A 53 2.76 -8.70 -0.06
CA VAL A 53 2.11 -10.01 -0.31
C VAL A 53 0.97 -10.25 0.69
N LEU A 54 1.19 -9.97 1.98
CA LEU A 54 0.14 -10.08 3.00
C LEU A 54 -1.01 -9.10 2.73
N GLY A 55 -0.69 -7.85 2.35
CA GLY A 55 -1.65 -6.83 1.98
C GLY A 55 -2.53 -7.28 0.82
N GLU A 56 -1.94 -7.88 -0.21
CA GLU A 56 -2.67 -8.42 -1.35
C GLU A 56 -3.58 -9.59 -0.97
N ILE A 57 -3.09 -10.54 -0.15
CA ILE A 57 -3.92 -11.66 0.35
C ILE A 57 -5.12 -11.15 1.17
N ILE A 58 -4.92 -10.10 1.97
CA ILE A 58 -5.98 -9.47 2.75
C ILE A 58 -6.93 -8.70 1.83
N ALA A 59 -6.40 -7.96 0.85
CA ALA A 59 -7.17 -7.18 -0.10
C ALA A 59 -7.97 -8.03 -1.11
N ASP A 60 -7.55 -9.27 -1.40
CA ASP A 60 -8.36 -10.21 -2.19
C ASP A 60 -9.56 -10.74 -1.37
N ARG A 61 -9.41 -10.89 -0.05
CA ARG A 61 -10.50 -11.32 0.85
C ARG A 61 -11.48 -10.21 1.19
N ILE A 62 -10.99 -8.98 1.31
CA ILE A 62 -11.80 -7.80 1.60
C ILE A 62 -12.11 -7.14 0.27
N ASP A 63 -13.38 -7.07 -0.12
CA ASP A 63 -13.82 -6.40 -1.35
C ASP A 63 -13.50 -4.89 -1.28
N PHE A 64 -12.23 -4.53 -1.51
CA PHE A 64 -11.62 -3.24 -1.17
C PHE A 64 -12.31 -2.12 -1.95
N VAL A 65 -12.81 -2.43 -3.15
CA VAL A 65 -13.64 -1.55 -3.97
C VAL A 65 -14.92 -1.13 -3.24
N LYS A 66 -15.58 -2.04 -2.51
CA LYS A 66 -16.76 -1.71 -1.69
C LYS A 66 -16.40 -0.87 -0.47
N VAL A 67 -15.27 -1.18 0.18
CA VAL A 67 -14.79 -0.43 1.35
C VAL A 67 -14.37 0.98 0.95
N TYR A 68 -13.56 1.12 -0.09
CA TYR A 68 -13.14 2.40 -0.67
C TYR A 68 -14.34 3.23 -1.11
N LYS A 69 -15.31 2.64 -1.86
CA LYS A 69 -16.56 3.34 -2.22
C LYS A 69 -17.33 3.80 -0.99
N ARG A 70 -17.41 3.01 0.08
CA ARG A 70 -18.14 3.41 1.31
C ARG A 70 -17.44 4.56 2.05
N VAL A 71 -16.11 4.55 2.10
CA VAL A 71 -15.31 5.57 2.78
C VAL A 71 -15.31 6.88 1.99
N PHE A 72 -15.08 6.85 0.68
CA PHE A 72 -15.01 8.06 -0.15
C PHE A 72 -16.38 8.66 -0.50
N LYS A 73 -17.45 7.86 -0.60
CA LYS A 73 -18.81 8.38 -0.85
C LYS A 73 -19.38 9.15 0.36
N LYS A 74 -18.82 8.98 1.56
CA LYS A 74 -19.17 9.79 2.74
C LYS A 74 -18.67 11.25 2.65
N GLY A 75 -17.64 11.53 1.84
CA GLY A 75 -17.13 12.89 1.63
C GLY A 75 -18.07 13.79 0.80
N GLN A 76 -18.97 13.20 0.01
CA GLN A 76 -19.90 13.94 -0.85
C GLN A 76 -21.19 14.40 -0.12
N PHE A 77 -21.41 13.94 1.12
CA PHE A 77 -22.58 14.33 1.93
C PHE A 77 -22.36 15.63 2.71
N PHE A 78 -21.10 16.04 2.95
CA PHE A 78 -20.77 17.23 3.75
C PHE A 78 -20.57 18.52 2.94
N ILE A 79 -20.62 18.48 1.60
CA ILE A 79 -20.42 19.66 0.75
C ILE A 79 -21.76 20.29 0.30
N ASN A 80 -22.91 19.68 0.64
CA ASN A 80 -24.22 20.09 0.15
C ASN A 80 -25.20 20.57 1.23
N HIS A 81 -24.76 20.86 2.47
CA HIS A 81 -25.57 21.49 3.51
C HIS A 81 -24.84 22.67 4.11
#